data_AF-A0A512IH30-F1
#
_entry.id   AF-A0A512IH30-F1
#
_cell.length_a   1.000
_cell.length_b   1.000
_cell.length_c   1.000
_cell.angle_alpha   90.00
_cell.angle_beta   90.00
_cell.angle_gamma   90.00
#
_symmetry.space_group_name_H-M   'P 1'
#
loop_
_entity.id
_entity.type
_entity.pdbx_description
1 polymer ?
#
loop_
_entity_poly.entity_id
_entity_poly.type
_entity_poly.pdbx_seq_one_letter_code
_entity_poly.pdbx_strand_id
1 'polypeptide(L)'
;MITKARTEPRTYSYSWSGEIGGDPADELARCFVKNLGAVFGVRSLSGIETITDVGPATLSRILNGHAWPDGYTIARLKGRLGVHLWPA
;
A
#
# COMPACT_ATOMS: atom_id res chain seq x y z
N MET A 1 26.15 11.90 1.66
CA MET A 1 25.47 10.98 0.73
C MET A 1 24.14 11.58 0.36
N ILE A 2 23.91 11.87 -0.92
CA ILE A 2 22.59 12.31 -1.39
C ILE A 2 21.77 11.05 -1.62
N THR A 3 20.85 10.74 -0.72
CA THR A 3 19.90 9.63 -0.91
C THR A 3 18.97 10.04 -2.06
N LYS A 4 19.12 9.43 -3.23
CA LYS A 4 18.19 9.65 -4.35
C LYS A 4 16.79 9.33 -3.86
N ALA A 5 15.88 10.30 -3.88
CA ALA A 5 14.50 10.08 -3.51
C ALA A 5 13.94 8.96 -4.38
N ARG A 6 13.29 7.97 -3.76
CA ARG A 6 12.60 6.91 -4.52
C ARG A 6 11.51 7.56 -5.36
N THR A 7 11.46 7.23 -6.65
CA THR A 7 10.38 7.65 -7.52
C THR A 7 9.05 7.15 -6.96
N GLU A 8 7.98 7.91 -7.18
CA GLU A 8 6.66 7.53 -6.70
C GLU A 8 6.17 6.24 -7.38
N PRO A 9 5.55 5.31 -6.64
CA PRO A 9 5.12 4.03 -7.19
C PRO A 9 4.23 4.14 -8.45
N ARG A 10 3.32 5.11 -8.50
CA ARG A 10 2.47 5.38 -9.67
C ARG A 10 3.24 5.77 -10.95
N THR A 11 4.52 6.09 -10.85
CA THR A 11 5.36 6.43 -12.02
C THR A 11 5.85 5.17 -12.74
N TYR A 12 5.80 4.02 -12.07
CA TYR A 12 6.28 2.73 -12.59
C TYR A 12 5.20 1.95 -13.35
N SER A 13 3.92 2.30 -13.19
CA SER A 13 2.80 1.65 -13.89
C SER A 13 1.70 2.64 -14.22
N TYR A 14 1.17 2.58 -15.45
CA TYR A 14 0.07 3.43 -15.92
C TYR A 14 -1.22 3.22 -15.12
N SER A 15 -1.37 2.03 -14.53
CA SER A 15 -2.42 1.69 -13.58
C SER A 15 -1.78 1.03 -12.35
N TRP A 16 -1.55 1.83 -11.30
CA TRP A 16 -0.93 1.37 -10.04
C TRP A 16 -1.64 0.15 -9.40
N SER A 17 -2.87 -0.18 -9.80
CA SER A 17 -3.59 -1.39 -9.39
C SER A 17 -3.75 -2.47 -10.48
N GLY A 18 -3.42 -2.18 -11.74
CA GLY A 18 -3.87 -2.96 -12.90
C GLY A 18 -2.76 -3.68 -13.70
N GLU A 19 -1.67 -3.00 -14.04
CA GLU A 19 -0.63 -3.55 -14.93
C GLU A 19 0.59 -4.06 -14.18
N ILE A 20 1.09 -5.23 -14.61
CA ILE A 20 2.26 -5.91 -14.04
C ILE A 20 3.51 -5.06 -14.34
N GLY A 21 4.22 -4.66 -13.28
CA GLY A 21 5.49 -3.93 -13.39
C GLY A 21 6.64 -4.85 -13.81
N GLY A 22 7.71 -4.28 -14.36
CA GLY A 22 8.92 -5.02 -14.71
C GLY A 22 9.83 -5.37 -13.53
N ASP A 23 9.71 -4.66 -12.40
CA ASP A 23 10.49 -4.90 -11.19
C ASP A 23 9.70 -5.79 -10.18
N PRO A 24 10.30 -6.89 -9.67
CA PRO A 24 9.65 -7.75 -8.69
C PRO A 24 9.21 -7.05 -7.39
N ALA A 25 9.97 -6.05 -6.91
CA ALA A 25 9.62 -5.30 -5.72
C ALA A 25 8.40 -4.39 -5.95
N ASP A 26 8.29 -3.80 -7.14
CA ASP A 26 7.13 -3.01 -7.55
C ASP A 26 5.88 -3.89 -7.59
N GLU A 27 6.00 -5.10 -8.14
CA GLU A 27 4.89 -6.06 -8.25
C GLU A 27 4.39 -6.54 -6.87
N LEU A 28 5.31 -6.77 -5.92
CA LEU A 28 4.94 -7.10 -4.54
C LEU A 28 4.17 -5.94 -3.87
N ALA A 29 4.62 -4.70 -4.06
CA ALA A 29 3.94 -3.53 -3.53
C ALA A 29 2.57 -3.29 -4.20
N ARG A 30 2.48 -3.54 -5.51
CA ARG A 30 1.21 -3.50 -6.28
C ARG A 30 0.22 -4.52 -5.75
N CYS A 31 0.66 -5.76 -5.52
CA CYS A 31 -0.17 -6.82 -4.94
C CYS A 31 -0.60 -6.48 -3.51
N PHE A 32 0.29 -5.88 -2.70
CA PHE A 32 -0.08 -5.36 -1.39
C PHE A 32 -1.21 -4.32 -1.49
N VAL A 33 -1.12 -3.36 -2.42
CA VAL A 33 -2.16 -2.34 -2.64
C VAL A 33 -3.47 -2.96 -3.10
N LYS A 34 -3.43 -3.96 -3.98
CA LYS A 34 -4.60 -4.73 -4.40
C LYS A 34 -5.28 -5.44 -3.22
N ASN A 35 -4.50 -6.12 -2.38
CA ASN A 35 -5.01 -6.82 -1.19
C ASN A 35 -5.61 -5.83 -0.17
N LEU A 36 -4.93 -4.69 0.03
CA LEU A 36 -5.41 -3.63 0.90
C LEU A 36 -6.72 -3.01 0.39
N GLY A 37 -6.81 -2.75 -0.92
CA GLY A 37 -8.02 -2.29 -1.58
C GLY A 37 -9.18 -3.26 -1.45
N ALA A 38 -8.94 -4.58 -1.55
CA ALA A 38 -9.97 -5.59 -1.34
C ALA A 38 -10.54 -5.59 0.09
N VAL A 39 -9.70 -5.31 1.10
CA VAL A 39 -10.13 -5.18 2.50
C VAL A 39 -10.99 -3.93 2.70
N PHE A 40 -10.62 -2.81 2.06
CA PHE A 40 -11.37 -1.55 2.16
C PHE A 40 -12.55 -1.43 1.20
N GLY A 41 -12.64 -2.24 0.14
CA GLY A 41 -13.84 -2.28 -0.72
C GLY A 41 -15.11 -2.58 0.08
N VAL A 42 -14.99 -3.33 1.18
CA VAL A 42 -16.08 -3.66 2.11
C VAL A 42 -16.17 -2.67 3.29
N ARG A 43 -15.18 -1.79 3.48
CA ARG A 43 -15.05 -0.90 4.65
C ARG A 43 -14.59 0.50 4.23
N SER A 44 -15.41 1.51 4.47
CA SER A 44 -15.00 2.91 4.25
C SER A 44 -13.66 3.22 4.94
N LEU A 45 -12.82 4.03 4.28
CA LEU A 45 -11.60 4.58 4.90
C LEU A 45 -11.93 5.55 6.05
N SER A 46 -13.19 5.97 6.19
CA SER A 46 -13.66 6.78 7.32
C SER A 46 -13.57 5.97 8.62
N GLY A 47 -12.85 6.49 9.61
CA GLY A 47 -12.66 5.83 10.91
C GLY A 47 -11.62 4.70 10.92
N ILE A 48 -10.96 4.43 9.79
CA ILE A 48 -10.00 3.31 9.70
C ILE A 48 -8.77 3.47 10.61
N GLU A 49 -8.43 4.70 10.96
CA GLU A 49 -7.43 5.04 11.97
C GLU A 49 -7.71 4.36 13.29
N THR A 50 -8.97 4.33 13.73
CA THR A 50 -9.32 3.75 15.03
C THR A 50 -9.07 2.23 15.08
N ILE A 51 -9.09 1.58 13.91
CA ILE A 51 -8.89 0.14 13.76
C ILE A 51 -7.40 -0.17 13.54
N THR A 52 -6.77 0.56 12.62
CA THR A 52 -5.42 0.25 12.12
C THR A 52 -4.30 1.05 12.78
N ASP A 53 -4.64 2.17 13.40
CA ASP A 53 -3.72 3.24 13.82
C ASP A 53 -2.80 3.72 12.69
N VAL A 54 -3.28 3.63 11.45
CA VAL A 54 -2.68 4.23 10.26
C VAL A 54 -3.65 5.26 9.70
N GLY A 55 -3.15 6.47 9.44
CA GLY A 55 -3.95 7.58 8.93
C GLY A 55 -4.62 7.31 7.57
N PRO A 56 -5.84 7.81 7.30
CA PRO A 56 -6.49 7.66 6.00
C PRO A 56 -5.71 8.43 4.93
N ALA A 57 -5.00 9.50 5.30
CA ALA A 57 -4.09 10.21 4.40
C ALA A 57 -2.92 9.32 3.95
N THR A 58 -2.29 8.60 4.88
CA THR A 58 -1.22 7.64 4.57
C THR A 58 -1.75 6.49 3.72
N LEU A 59 -2.87 5.89 4.10
CA LEU A 59 -3.50 4.81 3.34
C LEU A 59 -3.91 5.26 1.94
N SER A 60 -4.51 6.44 1.81
CA SER A 60 -4.88 7.03 0.53
C SER A 60 -3.66 7.25 -0.36
N ARG A 61 -2.56 7.79 0.18
CA ARG A 61 -1.31 7.96 -0.58
C ARG A 61 -0.76 6.63 -1.08
N ILE A 62 -0.79 5.57 -0.26
CA ILE A 62 -0.31 4.24 -0.66
C ILE A 62 -1.23 3.62 -1.72
N LEU A 63 -2.55 3.66 -1.51
CA LEU A 63 -3.55 3.13 -2.44
C LEU A 63 -3.50 3.82 -3.81
N ASN A 64 -3.16 5.10 -3.84
CA ASN A 64 -3.03 5.90 -5.08
C ASN A 64 -1.59 5.94 -5.63
N GLY A 65 -0.64 5.21 -5.02
CA GLY A 65 0.73 5.11 -5.52
C GLY A 65 1.57 6.38 -5.35
N HIS A 66 1.18 7.28 -4.45
CA HIS A 66 1.97 8.44 -4.02
C HIS A 66 2.98 8.12 -2.92
N ALA A 67 2.93 6.93 -2.33
CA ALA A 67 3.85 6.50 -1.28
C ALA A 67 4.08 4.99 -1.33
N TRP A 68 5.32 4.59 -1.09
CA TRP A 68 5.66 3.18 -0.85
C TRP A 68 5.15 2.76 0.54
N PRO A 69 4.52 1.58 0.68
CA PRO A 69 4.30 1.01 2.00
C PRO A 69 5.66 0.70 2.63
N ASP A 70 5.85 1.10 3.88
CA ASP A 70 7.02 0.72 4.67
C ASP A 70 6.72 -0.51 5.54
N GLY A 71 7.78 -1.14 6.06
CA GLY A 71 7.66 -2.34 6.88
C GLY A 71 6.85 -2.13 8.16
N TYR A 72 6.90 -0.92 8.73
CA TYR A 72 6.13 -0.59 9.92
C TYR A 72 4.62 -0.56 9.62
N THR A 73 4.24 0.11 8.54
CA THR A 73 2.86 0.20 8.04
C THR A 73 2.31 -1.18 7.70
N ILE A 74 3.09 -2.02 7.01
CA ILE A 74 2.71 -3.39 6.67
C ILE A 74 2.46 -4.22 7.93
N ALA A 75 3.40 -4.22 8.89
CA ALA A 75 3.29 -4.97 10.12
C ALA A 75 2.09 -4.52 10.97
N ARG A 76 1.86 -3.21 11.02
CA ARG A 76 0.76 -2.59 11.75
C ARG A 76 -0.61 -2.98 11.18
N LEU A 77 -0.76 -2.89 9.87
CA LEU A 77 -1.98 -3.29 9.18
C LEU A 77 -2.24 -4.80 9.34
N LYS A 78 -1.21 -5.64 9.20
CA LYS A 78 -1.33 -7.09 9.44
C LYS A 78 -1.82 -7.39 10.85
N GLY A 79 -1.19 -6.79 11.87
CA GLY A 79 -1.53 -7.04 13.27
C GLY A 79 -2.93 -6.57 13.66
N ARG A 80 -3.42 -5.49 13.05
CA ARG A 80 -4.73 -4.90 13.38
C ARG A 80 -5.89 -5.47 12.56
N LEU A 81 -5.65 -5.82 11.30
CA LEU A 81 -6.68 -6.36 10.41
C LEU A 81 -6.72 -7.90 10.45
N GLY A 82 -5.69 -8.56 10.98
CA GLY A 82 -5.62 -10.03 11.04
C GLY A 82 -5.47 -10.69 9.67
N VAL A 83 -5.06 -9.93 8.64
CA VAL A 83 -4.94 -10.41 7.26
C VAL A 83 -3.49 -10.30 6.76
N HIS A 84 -3.11 -11.27 5.93
CA HIS A 84 -1.83 -11.22 5.21
C HIS A 84 -1.98 -10.36 3.96
N LEU A 85 -1.48 -9.12 4.03
CA LEU A 85 -1.56 -8.16 2.92
C LEU A 85 -0.39 -8.30 1.94
N TRP A 86 0.79 -8.67 2.44
CA TRP A 86 1.97 -8.86 1.60
C TRP A 86 1.94 -10.25 0.93
N PRO A 87 2.25 -10.37 -0.37
CA PRO A 87 2.29 -11.66 -1.06
C PRO A 87 3.39 -12.56 -0.47
N ALA A 88 3.12 -13.87 -0.39
CA ALA A 88 4.10 -14.87 0.01
C ALA A 88 5.07 -15.20 -1.15
#